data_AF-A0A0Q1ARZ5-F1
#
_entry.id   AF-A0A0Q1ARZ5-F1
#
_cell.length_a   1.000
_cell.length_b   1.000
_cell.length_c   1.000
_cell.angle_alpha   90.00
_cell.angle_beta   90.00
_cell.angle_gamma   90.00
#
_symmetry.space_group_name_H-M   'P 1'
#
loop_
_entity.id
_entity.type
_entity.pdbx_description
1 polymer ?
#
loop_
_entity_poly.entity_id
_entity_poly.type
_entity_poly.pdbx_seq_one_letter_code
_entity_poly.pdbx_strand_id
1 'polypeptide(L)'
;MSEVIEKTKVEDNEISVEIKGSKIKGVREKAITNMGIRVFNQGLIGQAGGVGEIKQHDLIEKARKNLSIPYSYVFPQEDHYKYIAEKNLLPEQIVALTEKLLNSLIGKYPDYIYSGKISFKKSTKSMNTNLNLDLIYSDYSYDVNIMFKQKDSINIIDGVALFFHGKLYDHDEIISQTDILMKKFSDTLHIKSGFYPVILLSSHPFKAKIASFLSADLYHQGASLFSGKLGQQLLHEQFCLFDETFDPDHNMVRPFDGEGVRRSDSKLALVEQGMLKNLLFDLKNAHLYNSSSTANGSRSPFSGVSIRPNYLVMGSSKKTLKQLLSGYSQAIFITASIGGEITSRGDYSFPTIQSYLWEDGNIVGRIENLSVSTNVISALGENWIGCSSDRFFPELPEGYFVFKAEVKT
;
A
#
# COMPACT_ATOMS: atom_id res chain seq x y z
N MET A 1 -32.53 -12.20 18.67
CA MET A 1 -32.26 -11.62 17.34
C MET A 1 -32.52 -12.70 16.30
N SER A 2 -33.10 -12.33 15.15
CA SER A 2 -33.19 -13.21 13.99
C SER A 2 -31.79 -13.56 13.49
N GLU A 3 -31.66 -14.71 12.82
CA GLU A 3 -30.42 -15.12 12.16
C GLU A 3 -30.04 -14.07 11.10
N VAL A 4 -28.78 -13.61 11.12
CA VAL A 4 -28.21 -12.76 10.08
C VAL A 4 -27.32 -13.60 9.18
N ILE A 5 -27.51 -13.47 7.87
CA ILE A 5 -26.71 -14.14 6.85
C ILE A 5 -26.02 -13.07 6.04
N GLU A 6 -24.70 -13.06 6.09
CA GLU A 6 -23.86 -12.20 5.28
C GLU A 6 -23.18 -13.03 4.21
N LYS A 7 -23.27 -12.58 2.96
CA LYS A 7 -22.65 -13.22 1.80
C LYS A 7 -21.64 -12.24 1.21
N THR A 8 -20.47 -12.77 0.90
CA THR A 8 -19.39 -12.02 0.27
C THR A 8 -18.88 -12.77 -0.94
N LYS A 9 -18.60 -12.03 -2.01
CA LYS A 9 -17.95 -12.55 -3.21
C LYS A 9 -16.85 -11.59 -3.63
N VAL A 10 -15.68 -12.14 -3.96
CA VAL A 10 -14.57 -11.38 -4.56
C VAL A 10 -14.20 -12.06 -5.87
N GLU A 11 -14.19 -11.29 -6.94
CA GLU A 11 -13.85 -11.72 -8.30
C GLU A 11 -12.62 -10.96 -8.76
N ASP A 12 -11.49 -11.65 -8.87
CA ASP A 12 -10.22 -11.09 -9.29
C ASP A 12 -9.85 -11.60 -10.68
N ASN A 13 -9.72 -10.68 -11.63
CA ASN A 13 -9.24 -10.93 -12.98
C ASN A 13 -7.87 -10.27 -13.14
N GLU A 14 -6.86 -11.03 -13.56
CA GLU A 14 -5.51 -10.54 -13.84
C GLU A 14 -5.07 -11.03 -15.21
N ILE A 15 -4.63 -10.10 -16.04
CA ILE A 15 -3.85 -10.39 -17.24
C ILE A 15 -2.42 -9.96 -16.93
N SER A 16 -1.47 -10.86 -17.14
CA SER A 16 -0.07 -10.60 -16.85
C SER A 16 0.84 -11.08 -17.97
N VAL A 17 1.88 -10.29 -18.25
CA VAL A 17 2.94 -10.59 -19.21
C VAL A 17 4.24 -10.73 -18.42
N GLU A 18 4.82 -11.92 -18.48
CA GLU A 18 6.10 -12.23 -17.83
C GLU A 18 7.26 -11.89 -18.77
N ILE A 19 8.29 -11.26 -18.23
CA ILE A 19 9.48 -10.84 -18.94
C ILE A 19 10.67 -11.59 -18.36
N LYS A 20 11.47 -12.20 -19.25
CA LYS A 20 12.72 -12.86 -18.87
C LYS A 20 13.76 -12.68 -19.95
N GLY A 21 14.94 -12.20 -19.57
CA GLY A 21 16.05 -12.03 -20.52
C GLY A 21 15.75 -11.00 -21.61
N SER A 22 15.12 -9.88 -21.24
CA SER A 22 14.68 -8.80 -22.14
C SER A 22 13.69 -9.24 -23.22
N LYS A 23 12.96 -10.34 -23.00
CA LYS A 23 11.94 -10.85 -23.91
C LYS A 23 10.69 -11.22 -23.15
N ILE A 24 9.54 -11.11 -23.82
CA ILE A 24 8.29 -11.66 -23.30
C ILE A 24 8.43 -13.18 -23.25
N LYS A 25 8.20 -13.75 -22.07
CA LYS A 25 8.30 -15.18 -21.82
C LYS A 25 6.95 -15.88 -21.91
N GLY A 26 5.89 -15.20 -21.52
CA GLY A 26 4.54 -15.75 -21.53
C GLY A 26 3.49 -14.73 -21.13
N VAL A 27 2.26 -15.04 -21.48
CA VAL A 27 1.07 -14.31 -21.07
C VAL A 27 0.23 -15.25 -20.22
N ARG A 28 -0.25 -14.75 -19.09
CA ARG A 28 -1.10 -15.51 -18.17
C ARG A 28 -2.33 -14.71 -17.86
N GLU A 29 -3.47 -15.37 -18.05
CA GLU A 29 -4.76 -14.92 -17.58
C GLU A 29 -5.15 -15.70 -16.34
N LYS A 30 -5.75 -15.00 -15.39
CA LYS A 30 -6.18 -15.56 -14.11
C LYS A 30 -7.52 -14.93 -13.76
N ALA A 31 -8.54 -15.76 -13.61
CA ALA A 31 -9.83 -15.38 -13.06
C ALA A 31 -10.08 -16.23 -11.80
N ILE A 32 -10.25 -15.57 -10.65
CA ILE A 32 -10.55 -16.25 -9.38
C ILE A 32 -11.80 -15.64 -8.77
N THR A 33 -12.76 -16.52 -8.48
CA THR A 33 -13.89 -16.20 -7.62
C THR A 33 -13.63 -16.77 -6.23
N ASN A 34 -13.82 -15.95 -5.20
CA ASN A 34 -13.86 -16.37 -3.81
C ASN A 34 -15.23 -16.08 -3.23
N MET A 35 -15.90 -17.08 -2.67
CA MET A 35 -17.20 -16.92 -2.01
C MET A 35 -17.07 -17.21 -0.52
N GLY A 36 -17.77 -16.43 0.29
CA GLY A 36 -17.79 -16.60 1.74
C GLY A 36 -19.12 -16.21 2.33
N ILE A 37 -19.57 -17.00 3.30
CA ILE A 37 -20.79 -16.78 4.06
C ILE A 37 -20.45 -16.77 5.53
N ARG A 38 -20.94 -15.76 6.24
CA ARG A 38 -21.02 -15.71 7.70
C ARG A 38 -22.48 -15.81 8.11
N VAL A 39 -22.75 -16.71 9.06
CA VAL A 39 -24.05 -16.83 9.72
C VAL A 39 -23.87 -16.39 11.15
N PHE A 40 -24.72 -15.45 11.58
CA PHE A 40 -24.75 -14.92 12.93
C PHE A 40 -26.05 -15.34 13.59
N ASN A 41 -25.97 -16.15 14.63
CA ASN A 41 -27.15 -16.65 15.34
C ASN A 41 -26.84 -16.85 16.82
N GLN A 42 -27.77 -16.44 17.69
CA GLN A 42 -27.66 -16.61 19.15
C GLN A 42 -26.31 -16.11 19.75
N GLY A 43 -25.78 -14.99 19.23
CA GLY A 43 -24.49 -14.45 19.70
C GLY A 43 -23.25 -15.19 19.22
N LEU A 44 -23.39 -16.16 18.31
CA LEU A 44 -22.29 -16.89 17.67
C LEU A 44 -22.20 -16.61 16.17
N ILE A 45 -20.98 -16.60 15.65
CA ILE A 45 -20.64 -16.57 14.24
C ILE A 45 -20.20 -17.97 13.82
N GLY A 46 -20.71 -18.41 12.68
CA GLY A 46 -20.19 -19.52 11.92
C GLY A 46 -19.84 -19.06 10.52
N GLN A 47 -18.76 -19.60 9.95
CA GLN A 47 -18.26 -19.19 8.64
C GLN A 47 -18.02 -20.39 7.73
N ALA A 48 -18.24 -20.18 6.44
CA ALA A 48 -17.88 -21.12 5.39
C ALA A 48 -17.57 -20.37 4.10
N GLY A 49 -16.66 -20.90 3.29
CA GLY A 49 -16.39 -20.37 1.97
C GLY A 49 -15.39 -21.21 1.22
N GLY A 50 -15.01 -20.75 0.04
CA GLY A 50 -14.05 -21.41 -0.81
C GLY A 50 -13.81 -20.67 -2.11
N VAL A 51 -12.96 -21.28 -2.93
CA VAL A 51 -12.60 -20.81 -4.26
C VAL A 51 -13.56 -21.42 -5.29
N GLY A 52 -13.98 -20.62 -6.26
CA GLY A 52 -14.91 -20.98 -7.33
C GLY A 52 -16.36 -20.63 -7.03
N GLU A 53 -17.24 -21.00 -7.96
CA GLU A 53 -18.68 -20.87 -7.80
C GLU A 53 -19.20 -22.03 -6.93
N ILE A 54 -19.74 -21.70 -5.77
CA ILE A 54 -20.27 -22.66 -4.80
C ILE A 54 -21.74 -22.33 -4.56
N LYS A 55 -22.60 -23.35 -4.51
CA LYS A 55 -24.01 -23.17 -4.19
C LYS A 55 -24.15 -22.49 -2.82
N GLN A 56 -24.85 -21.36 -2.78
CA GLN A 56 -25.01 -20.57 -1.55
C GLN A 56 -25.64 -21.39 -0.43
N HIS A 57 -26.63 -22.24 -0.75
CA HIS A 57 -27.29 -23.09 0.23
C HIS A 57 -26.30 -23.97 1.00
N ASP A 58 -25.37 -24.63 0.30
CA ASP A 58 -24.38 -25.51 0.91
C ASP A 58 -23.44 -24.74 1.85
N LEU A 59 -23.04 -23.52 1.46
CA LEU A 59 -22.21 -22.64 2.29
C LEU A 59 -22.96 -22.13 3.53
N ILE A 60 -24.25 -21.79 3.42
CA ILE A 60 -25.08 -21.39 4.57
C ILE A 60 -25.17 -22.54 5.57
N GLU A 61 -25.48 -23.75 5.11
CA GLU A 61 -25.59 -24.94 5.98
C GLU A 61 -24.26 -25.26 6.67
N LYS A 62 -23.15 -25.15 5.95
CA LYS A 62 -21.81 -25.33 6.54
C LYS A 62 -21.49 -24.25 7.57
N ALA A 63 -21.82 -22.98 7.28
CA ALA A 63 -21.62 -21.88 8.21
C ALA A 63 -22.45 -22.07 9.49
N ARG A 64 -23.72 -22.49 9.39
CA ARG A 64 -24.57 -22.83 10.56
C ARG A 64 -23.95 -23.92 11.43
N LYS A 65 -23.41 -24.98 10.82
CA LYS A 65 -22.71 -26.05 11.56
C LYS A 65 -21.44 -25.59 12.27
N ASN A 66 -20.84 -24.49 11.81
CA ASN A 66 -19.60 -23.93 12.34
C ASN A 66 -19.83 -22.80 13.38
N LEU A 67 -21.06 -22.59 13.87
CA LEU A 67 -21.38 -21.60 14.91
C LEU A 67 -20.56 -21.88 16.17
N SER A 68 -19.55 -21.05 16.42
CA SER A 68 -18.57 -21.31 17.49
C SER A 68 -17.88 -20.06 18.03
N ILE A 69 -17.89 -18.95 17.28
CA ILE A 69 -17.14 -17.75 17.62
C ILE A 69 -18.10 -16.71 18.21
N PRO A 70 -17.94 -16.25 19.45
CA PRO A 70 -18.81 -15.21 20.01
C PRO A 70 -18.74 -13.89 19.23
N TYR A 71 -19.87 -13.18 19.12
CA TYR A 71 -19.94 -11.80 18.65
C TYR A 71 -20.86 -10.95 19.53
N SER A 72 -20.60 -9.64 19.54
CA SER A 72 -21.36 -8.66 20.33
C SER A 72 -21.62 -7.34 19.62
N TYR A 73 -21.09 -7.13 18.42
CA TYR A 73 -21.19 -5.87 17.69
C TYR A 73 -22.45 -5.79 16.81
N VAL A 74 -22.83 -4.56 16.46
CA VAL A 74 -23.98 -4.26 15.59
C VAL A 74 -23.58 -4.38 14.13
N PHE A 75 -24.46 -4.96 13.31
CA PHE A 75 -24.26 -5.11 11.87
C PHE A 75 -24.61 -3.83 11.11
N PRO A 76 -23.91 -3.52 10.00
CA PRO A 76 -24.40 -2.56 9.02
C PRO A 76 -25.73 -3.04 8.41
N GLN A 77 -26.68 -2.13 8.23
CA GLN A 77 -28.03 -2.43 7.72
C GLN A 77 -28.49 -1.32 6.75
N GLU A 78 -29.44 -1.67 5.88
CA GLU A 78 -30.18 -0.73 5.03
C GLU A 78 -29.31 0.21 4.18
N ASP A 79 -28.19 -0.30 3.68
CA ASP A 79 -27.24 0.48 2.89
C ASP A 79 -26.98 -0.15 1.52
N HIS A 80 -27.00 0.69 0.49
CA HIS A 80 -26.87 0.29 -0.89
C HIS A 80 -25.78 1.11 -1.56
N TYR A 81 -24.80 0.43 -2.15
CA TYR A 81 -23.72 1.08 -2.87
C TYR A 81 -23.32 0.25 -4.07
N LYS A 82 -23.19 0.91 -5.22
CA LYS A 82 -22.71 0.26 -6.45
C LYS A 82 -21.77 1.18 -7.19
N TYR A 83 -20.53 0.74 -7.34
CA TYR A 83 -19.56 1.32 -8.25
C TYR A 83 -18.87 0.20 -9.01
N ILE A 84 -18.85 0.29 -10.34
CA ILE A 84 -18.16 -0.67 -11.19
C ILE A 84 -17.30 0.10 -12.17
N ALA A 85 -15.97 0.01 -12.01
CA ALA A 85 -15.06 0.61 -12.97
C ALA A 85 -15.17 -0.07 -14.35
N GLU A 86 -15.30 0.73 -15.42
CA GLU A 86 -15.64 0.24 -16.76
C GLU A 86 -14.45 -0.28 -17.57
N LYS A 87 -13.21 -0.16 -17.07
CA LYS A 87 -12.02 -0.60 -17.82
C LYS A 87 -11.83 -2.11 -17.74
N ASN A 88 -11.57 -2.70 -18.89
CA ASN A 88 -11.03 -4.04 -19.05
C ASN A 88 -9.98 -3.95 -20.17
N LEU A 89 -9.00 -4.84 -20.16
CA LEU A 89 -8.01 -4.93 -21.23
C LEU A 89 -8.00 -6.36 -21.76
N LEU A 90 -7.62 -6.51 -23.01
CA LEU A 90 -7.37 -7.78 -23.65
C LEU A 90 -5.88 -8.15 -23.52
N PRO A 91 -5.53 -9.45 -23.55
CA PRO A 91 -4.14 -9.90 -23.47
C PRO A 91 -3.18 -9.18 -24.42
N GLU A 92 -3.58 -9.00 -25.68
CA GLU A 92 -2.81 -8.31 -26.71
C GLU A 92 -2.49 -6.85 -26.37
N GLN A 93 -3.35 -6.16 -25.60
CA GLN A 93 -3.10 -4.78 -25.18
C GLN A 93 -2.00 -4.71 -24.12
N ILE A 94 -1.95 -5.67 -23.19
CA ILE A 94 -0.87 -5.75 -22.19
C ILE A 94 0.44 -6.18 -22.85
N VAL A 95 0.37 -7.09 -23.82
CA VAL A 95 1.53 -7.48 -24.64
C VAL A 95 2.09 -6.27 -25.37
N ALA A 96 1.26 -5.52 -26.11
CA ALA A 96 1.71 -4.33 -26.84
C ALA A 96 2.32 -3.26 -25.91
N LEU A 97 1.72 -3.05 -24.74
CA LEU A 97 2.26 -2.16 -23.72
C LEU A 97 3.63 -2.65 -23.22
N THR A 98 3.77 -3.96 -23.01
CA THR A 98 5.01 -4.59 -22.57
C THR A 98 6.11 -4.50 -23.63
N GLU A 99 5.78 -4.74 -24.90
CA GLU A 99 6.71 -4.61 -26.02
C GLU A 99 7.19 -3.16 -26.16
N LYS A 100 6.27 -2.19 -26.08
CA LYS A 100 6.61 -0.76 -26.11
C LYS A 100 7.58 -0.41 -24.96
N LEU A 101 7.28 -0.85 -23.73
CA LEU A 101 8.15 -0.64 -22.56
C LEU A 101 9.54 -1.24 -22.77
N LEU A 102 9.62 -2.51 -23.16
CA LEU A 102 10.89 -3.20 -23.37
C LEU A 102 11.70 -2.58 -24.49
N ASN A 103 11.08 -2.21 -25.61
CA ASN A 103 11.78 -1.56 -26.72
C ASN A 103 12.39 -0.22 -26.28
N SER A 104 11.66 0.58 -25.51
CA SER A 104 12.18 1.84 -24.95
C SER A 104 13.35 1.61 -24.00
N LEU A 105 13.25 0.63 -23.09
CA LEU A 105 14.31 0.31 -22.14
C LEU A 105 15.56 -0.26 -22.83
N ILE A 106 15.41 -1.22 -23.75
CA ILE A 106 16.51 -1.84 -24.49
C ILE A 106 17.18 -0.81 -25.40
N GLY A 107 16.40 0.05 -26.06
CA GLY A 107 16.93 1.08 -26.94
C GLY A 107 17.77 2.12 -26.21
N LYS A 108 17.35 2.53 -25.01
CA LYS A 108 18.09 3.50 -24.19
C LYS A 108 19.26 2.90 -23.42
N TYR A 109 19.11 1.66 -22.94
CA TYR A 109 20.01 1.01 -22.00
C TYR A 109 20.32 -0.43 -22.45
N PRO A 110 21.05 -0.58 -23.58
CA PRO A 110 21.28 -1.89 -24.20
C PRO A 110 22.20 -2.80 -23.40
N ASP A 111 22.98 -2.27 -22.46
CA ASP A 111 23.92 -3.05 -21.63
C ASP A 111 23.25 -3.78 -20.47
N TYR A 112 21.93 -3.63 -20.34
CA TYR A 112 21.12 -4.24 -19.30
C TYR A 112 20.19 -5.33 -19.85
N ILE A 113 19.93 -6.32 -19.00
CA ILE A 113 18.99 -7.42 -19.24
C ILE A 113 17.81 -7.24 -18.30
N TYR A 114 16.59 -7.22 -18.84
CA TYR A 114 15.36 -6.96 -18.09
C TYR A 114 14.61 -8.26 -17.76
N SER A 115 14.05 -8.32 -16.56
CA SER A 115 13.13 -9.38 -16.14
C SER A 115 12.05 -8.80 -15.24
N GLY A 116 10.90 -9.45 -15.15
CA GLY A 116 9.83 -8.97 -14.30
C GLY A 116 8.44 -9.30 -14.84
N LYS A 117 7.46 -8.48 -14.46
CA LYS A 117 6.06 -8.70 -14.80
C LYS A 117 5.33 -7.37 -14.97
N ILE A 118 4.51 -7.29 -16.01
CA ILE A 118 3.47 -6.28 -16.14
C ILE A 118 2.12 -6.97 -15.99
N SER A 119 1.23 -6.41 -15.20
CA SER A 119 -0.14 -6.93 -15.08
C SER A 119 -1.18 -5.82 -15.04
N PHE A 120 -2.33 -6.10 -15.63
CA PHE A 120 -3.57 -5.38 -15.38
C PHE A 120 -4.46 -6.26 -14.51
N LYS A 121 -4.92 -5.71 -13.39
CA LYS A 121 -5.79 -6.40 -12.45
C LYS A 121 -7.10 -5.66 -12.33
N LYS A 122 -8.20 -6.40 -12.30
CA LYS A 122 -9.54 -5.90 -11.96
C LYS A 122 -10.11 -6.76 -10.84
N SER A 123 -10.55 -6.13 -9.76
CA SER A 123 -11.13 -6.80 -8.60
C SER A 123 -12.54 -6.26 -8.37
N THR A 124 -13.51 -7.15 -8.29
CA THR A 124 -14.89 -6.83 -7.90
C THR A 124 -15.18 -7.47 -6.55
N LYS A 125 -15.63 -6.67 -5.59
CA LYS A 125 -16.09 -7.12 -4.28
C LYS A 125 -17.57 -6.86 -4.17
N SER A 126 -18.32 -7.86 -3.71
CA SER A 126 -19.72 -7.71 -3.36
C SER A 126 -19.99 -8.25 -1.97
N MET A 127 -20.90 -7.60 -1.27
CA MET A 127 -21.40 -8.02 0.03
C MET A 127 -22.90 -7.78 0.08
N ASN A 128 -23.65 -8.78 0.53
CA ASN A 128 -25.07 -8.60 0.84
C ASN A 128 -25.45 -9.30 2.14
N THR A 129 -26.48 -8.77 2.80
CA THR A 129 -27.06 -9.38 4.01
C THR A 129 -28.57 -9.50 3.88
N ASN A 130 -29.19 -10.35 4.71
CA ASN A 130 -30.64 -10.36 4.90
C ASN A 130 -31.17 -9.18 5.76
N LEU A 131 -30.34 -8.16 5.97
CA LEU A 131 -30.61 -6.90 6.67
C LEU A 131 -30.65 -5.72 5.68
N ASN A 132 -30.94 -6.00 4.41
CA ASN A 132 -30.98 -5.03 3.30
C ASN A 132 -29.66 -4.27 3.09
N LEU A 133 -28.51 -4.90 3.35
CA LEU A 133 -27.21 -4.41 2.91
C LEU A 133 -26.93 -4.97 1.51
N ASP A 134 -26.59 -4.11 0.54
CA ASP A 134 -26.18 -4.51 -0.81
C ASP A 134 -25.07 -3.60 -1.35
N LEU A 135 -23.83 -4.08 -1.27
CA LEU A 135 -22.63 -3.31 -1.57
C LEU A 135 -21.83 -3.99 -2.69
N ILE A 136 -21.52 -3.24 -3.74
CA ILE A 136 -20.70 -3.70 -4.88
C ILE A 136 -19.67 -2.63 -5.21
N TYR A 137 -18.41 -3.04 -5.29
CA TYR A 137 -17.29 -2.20 -5.68
C TYR A 137 -16.38 -2.95 -6.65
N SER A 138 -16.15 -2.41 -7.85
CA SER A 138 -15.15 -2.92 -8.80
C SER A 138 -14.13 -1.86 -9.16
N ASP A 139 -12.87 -2.24 -9.17
CA ASP A 139 -11.76 -1.38 -9.54
C ASP A 139 -10.65 -2.11 -10.29
N TYR A 140 -9.73 -1.35 -10.88
CA TYR A 140 -8.59 -1.88 -11.60
C TYR A 140 -7.29 -1.12 -11.32
N SER A 141 -6.16 -1.77 -11.62
CA SER A 141 -4.82 -1.18 -11.56
C SER A 141 -3.88 -1.83 -12.56
N TYR A 142 -2.87 -1.06 -12.97
CA TYR A 142 -1.65 -1.59 -13.57
C TYR A 142 -0.62 -1.83 -12.46
N ASP A 143 0.07 -2.96 -12.53
CA ASP A 143 1.28 -3.23 -11.76
C ASP A 143 2.42 -3.47 -12.75
N VAL A 144 3.46 -2.65 -12.68
CA VAL A 144 4.66 -2.77 -13.51
C VAL A 144 5.85 -2.98 -12.60
N ASN A 145 6.47 -4.14 -12.70
CA ASN A 145 7.61 -4.54 -11.88
C ASN A 145 8.72 -5.00 -12.82
N ILE A 146 9.67 -4.12 -13.14
CA ILE A 146 10.79 -4.41 -14.01
C ILE A 146 12.09 -4.29 -13.23
N MET A 147 12.82 -5.38 -13.20
CA MET A 147 14.14 -5.49 -12.62
C MET A 147 15.16 -5.61 -13.75
N PHE A 148 16.40 -5.27 -13.46
CA PHE A 148 17.47 -5.37 -14.43
C PHE A 148 18.73 -5.96 -13.81
N LYS A 149 19.57 -6.49 -14.67
CA LYS A 149 20.98 -6.78 -14.39
C LYS A 149 21.85 -6.23 -15.52
N GLN A 150 23.06 -5.82 -15.23
CA GLN A 150 24.09 -5.55 -16.24
C GLN A 150 24.51 -6.88 -16.90
N LYS A 151 24.87 -6.83 -18.17
CA LYS A 151 25.26 -8.03 -18.94
C LYS A 151 26.49 -8.74 -18.39
N ASP A 152 27.44 -7.98 -17.87
CA ASP A 152 28.70 -8.44 -17.27
C ASP A 152 28.59 -8.75 -15.77
N SER A 153 27.49 -8.35 -15.12
CA SER A 153 27.24 -8.68 -13.72
C SER A 153 26.97 -10.18 -13.52
N ILE A 154 27.61 -10.73 -12.48
CA ILE A 154 27.39 -12.10 -11.99
C ILE A 154 26.06 -12.24 -11.24
N ASN A 155 25.42 -11.13 -10.84
CA ASN A 155 24.18 -11.16 -10.10
C ASN A 155 23.01 -11.61 -10.98
N ILE A 156 21.97 -12.12 -10.32
CA ILE A 156 20.69 -12.42 -10.99
C ILE A 156 19.93 -11.11 -11.26
N ILE A 157 20.00 -10.15 -10.33
CA ILE A 157 19.37 -8.83 -10.35
C ILE A 157 20.37 -7.84 -9.75
N ASP A 158 20.62 -6.72 -10.43
CA ASP A 158 21.45 -5.62 -9.89
C ASP A 158 20.59 -4.47 -9.35
N GLY A 159 19.38 -4.30 -9.88
CA GLY A 159 18.48 -3.24 -9.48
C GLY A 159 17.05 -3.39 -9.98
N VAL A 160 16.23 -2.43 -9.59
CA VAL A 160 14.84 -2.24 -10.00
C VAL A 160 14.81 -1.05 -10.95
N ALA A 161 14.45 -1.30 -12.21
CA ALA A 161 14.27 -0.24 -13.21
C ALA A 161 12.99 0.52 -12.92
N LEU A 162 11.92 -0.23 -12.62
CA LEU A 162 10.58 0.32 -12.51
C LEU A 162 9.73 -0.48 -11.52
N PHE A 163 9.16 0.24 -10.55
CA PHE A 163 8.09 -0.24 -9.70
C PHE A 163 6.95 0.78 -9.76
N PHE A 164 5.86 0.43 -10.44
CA PHE A 164 4.71 1.29 -10.59
C PHE A 164 3.42 0.52 -10.25
N HIS A 165 2.57 1.14 -9.45
CA HIS A 165 1.22 0.69 -9.15
C HIS A 165 0.27 1.88 -9.27
N GLY A 166 -0.70 1.81 -10.19
CA GLY A 166 -1.65 2.91 -10.38
C GLY A 166 -2.70 2.63 -11.43
N LYS A 167 -3.64 3.57 -11.61
CA LYS A 167 -4.77 3.42 -12.55
C LYS A 167 -4.44 3.91 -13.96
N LEU A 168 -3.54 4.88 -14.07
CA LEU A 168 -3.16 5.52 -15.31
C LEU A 168 -1.74 5.11 -15.65
N TYR A 169 -1.59 4.34 -16.72
CA TYR A 169 -0.29 4.02 -17.27
C TYR A 169 0.06 5.09 -18.32
N ASP A 170 1.03 5.94 -17.99
CA ASP A 170 1.65 6.85 -18.95
C ASP A 170 3.05 6.33 -19.28
N HIS A 171 3.25 5.93 -20.53
CA HIS A 171 4.51 5.32 -20.97
C HIS A 171 5.68 6.31 -20.89
N ASP A 172 5.48 7.55 -21.33
CA ASP A 172 6.56 8.51 -21.48
C ASP A 172 6.99 9.02 -20.10
N GLU A 173 6.03 9.24 -19.20
CA GLU A 173 6.31 9.56 -17.79
C GLU A 173 7.07 8.42 -17.09
N ILE A 174 6.57 7.18 -17.22
CA ILE A 174 7.24 6.00 -16.64
C ILE A 174 8.68 5.86 -17.15
N ILE A 175 8.90 6.04 -18.44
CA ILE A 175 10.24 5.99 -19.03
C ILE A 175 11.10 7.15 -18.52
N SER A 176 10.56 8.37 -18.41
CA SER A 176 11.27 9.54 -17.88
C SER A 176 11.75 9.31 -16.45
N GLN A 177 10.89 8.77 -15.58
CA GLN A 177 11.23 8.50 -14.18
C GLN A 177 12.26 7.37 -14.04
N THR A 178 12.12 6.32 -14.86
CA THR A 178 13.10 5.24 -14.94
C THR A 178 14.46 5.75 -15.41
N ASP A 179 14.48 6.69 -16.36
CA ASP A 179 15.67 7.28 -16.96
C ASP A 179 16.54 8.02 -15.91
N ILE A 180 15.90 8.74 -14.99
CA ILE A 180 16.59 9.45 -13.89
C ILE A 180 17.46 8.49 -13.07
N LEU A 181 16.96 7.27 -12.81
CA LEU A 181 17.63 6.27 -11.99
C LEU A 181 18.66 5.47 -12.79
N MET A 182 18.29 5.04 -13.99
CA MET A 182 19.12 4.17 -14.84
C MET A 182 20.37 4.87 -15.34
N LYS A 183 20.29 6.16 -15.71
CA LYS A 183 21.47 6.96 -16.14
C LYS A 183 22.58 6.97 -15.09
N LYS A 184 22.20 6.95 -13.83
CA LYS A 184 23.09 7.10 -12.67
C LYS A 184 23.43 5.80 -11.97
N PHE A 185 22.94 4.69 -12.50
CA PHE A 185 23.13 3.40 -11.86
C PHE A 185 24.58 2.92 -11.92
N SER A 186 25.28 3.11 -13.05
CA SER A 186 26.69 2.71 -13.19
C SER A 186 27.67 3.65 -12.48
N ASP A 187 27.22 4.82 -12.04
CA ASP A 187 28.01 5.81 -11.32
C ASP A 187 28.05 5.44 -9.82
N THR A 188 28.82 4.42 -9.44
CA THR A 188 28.92 3.98 -8.03
C THR A 188 29.74 4.96 -7.19
N LEU A 189 29.19 5.34 -6.04
CA LEU A 189 29.77 6.27 -5.07
C LEU A 189 29.89 5.62 -3.70
N HIS A 190 30.87 6.08 -2.92
CA HIS A 190 31.02 5.75 -1.52
C HIS A 190 30.71 6.98 -0.66
N ILE A 191 29.95 6.78 0.40
CA ILE A 191 29.71 7.80 1.43
C ILE A 191 30.26 7.31 2.76
N LYS A 192 30.42 8.22 3.71
CA LYS A 192 30.73 7.83 5.09
C LYS A 192 29.44 7.47 5.82
N SER A 193 29.52 6.53 6.75
CA SER A 193 28.44 6.32 7.70
C SER A 193 28.20 7.61 8.51
N GLY A 194 26.95 7.92 8.81
CA GLY A 194 26.60 9.17 9.46
C GLY A 194 25.10 9.44 9.46
N PHE A 195 24.73 10.67 9.81
CA PHE A 195 23.33 11.10 9.86
C PHE A 195 23.01 11.94 8.64
N TYR A 196 22.06 11.48 7.81
CA TYR A 196 21.71 12.11 6.54
C TYR A 196 20.19 12.32 6.46
N PRO A 197 19.72 13.34 5.71
CA PRO A 197 18.37 13.31 5.17
C PRO A 197 18.22 12.05 4.30
N VAL A 198 17.17 11.29 4.57
CA VAL A 198 16.76 10.12 3.79
C VAL A 198 15.47 10.46 3.08
N ILE A 199 15.44 10.19 1.78
CA ILE A 199 14.33 10.44 0.87
C ILE A 199 13.73 9.09 0.50
N LEU A 200 12.50 8.84 0.94
CA LEU A 200 11.74 7.64 0.59
C LEU A 200 10.69 7.99 -0.47
N LEU A 201 10.53 7.11 -1.46
CA LEU A 201 9.38 7.14 -2.36
C LEU A 201 8.09 6.97 -1.56
N SER A 202 6.98 7.57 -2.03
CA SER A 202 5.67 7.40 -1.42
C SER A 202 5.21 5.94 -1.36
N SER A 203 5.68 5.10 -2.28
CA SER A 203 5.41 3.66 -2.31
C SER A 203 6.14 2.86 -1.21
N HIS A 204 7.10 3.46 -0.50
CA HIS A 204 7.83 2.78 0.56
C HIS A 204 6.88 2.35 1.70
N PRO A 205 7.02 1.14 2.29
CA PRO A 205 6.08 0.61 3.27
C PRO A 205 6.08 1.33 4.63
N PHE A 206 6.89 2.37 4.81
CA PHE A 206 7.09 3.05 6.09
C PHE A 206 5.78 3.55 6.70
N LYS A 207 4.93 4.24 5.90
CA LYS A 207 3.61 4.71 6.35
C LYS A 207 2.69 3.59 6.78
N ALA A 208 2.68 2.48 6.06
CA ALA A 208 1.85 1.31 6.38
C ALA A 208 2.30 0.64 7.68
N LYS A 209 3.62 0.57 7.91
CA LYS A 209 4.19 0.07 9.17
C LYS A 209 3.91 1.01 10.34
N ILE A 210 3.86 2.33 10.14
CA ILE A 210 3.43 3.27 11.20
C ILE A 210 1.95 3.07 11.52
N ALA A 211 1.09 3.00 10.50
CA ALA A 211 -0.34 2.86 10.66
C ALA A 211 -0.75 1.52 11.32
N SER A 212 0.05 0.45 11.22
CA SER A 212 -0.26 -0.79 11.91
C SER A 212 -0.25 -0.62 13.44
N PHE A 213 0.59 0.27 13.98
CA PHE A 213 0.56 0.63 15.42
C PHE A 213 -0.66 1.48 15.78
N LEU A 214 -1.43 1.97 14.82
CA LEU A 214 -2.66 2.73 15.07
C LEU A 214 -3.91 1.85 15.09
N SER A 215 -3.74 0.52 15.04
CA SER A 215 -4.81 -0.43 15.33
C SER A 215 -5.33 -0.23 16.75
N ALA A 216 -6.65 -0.09 16.90
CA ALA A 216 -7.31 0.02 18.20
C ALA A 216 -6.99 -1.16 19.11
N ASP A 217 -6.92 -2.38 18.55
CA ASP A 217 -6.63 -3.58 19.33
C ASP A 217 -5.24 -3.51 19.97
N LEU A 218 -4.20 -3.20 19.17
CA LEU A 218 -2.83 -3.04 19.67
C LEU A 218 -2.71 -1.88 20.67
N TYR A 219 -3.43 -0.78 20.42
CA TYR A 219 -3.44 0.40 21.29
C TYR A 219 -3.98 0.07 22.68
N HIS A 220 -5.16 -0.55 22.75
CA HIS A 220 -5.82 -0.83 24.03
C HIS A 220 -5.16 -1.99 24.79
N GLN A 221 -4.49 -2.92 24.09
CA GLN A 221 -3.67 -3.95 24.71
C GLN A 221 -2.30 -3.44 25.22
N GLY A 222 -1.95 -2.17 24.95
CA GLY A 222 -0.66 -1.60 25.37
C GLY A 222 0.54 -2.05 24.52
N ALA A 223 0.30 -2.76 23.41
CA ALA A 223 1.34 -3.26 22.51
C ALA A 223 1.71 -2.26 21.40
N SER A 224 0.91 -1.20 21.23
CA SER A 224 1.20 -0.13 20.28
C SER A 224 2.29 0.81 20.79
N LEU A 225 3.14 1.29 19.87
CA LEU A 225 4.07 2.41 20.08
C LEU A 225 3.34 3.68 20.58
N PHE A 226 2.06 3.82 20.25
CA PHE A 226 1.24 4.99 20.54
C PHE A 226 0.28 4.80 21.73
N SER A 227 0.35 3.67 22.44
CA SER A 227 -0.57 3.35 23.55
C SER A 227 -0.62 4.46 24.60
N GLY A 228 -1.82 4.91 24.96
CA GLY A 228 -2.05 5.98 25.95
C GLY A 228 -1.68 7.39 25.48
N LYS A 229 -1.41 7.59 24.18
CA LYS A 229 -0.98 8.88 23.62
C LYS A 229 -2.02 9.59 22.74
N LEU A 230 -3.28 9.16 22.79
CA LEU A 230 -4.35 9.76 21.99
C LEU A 230 -4.58 11.20 22.47
N GLY A 231 -4.70 12.14 21.54
CA GLY A 231 -4.82 13.58 21.82
C GLY A 231 -3.50 14.28 22.18
N GLN A 232 -2.36 13.56 22.23
CA GLN A 232 -1.05 14.15 22.52
C GLN A 232 -0.33 14.50 21.22
N GLN A 233 0.39 15.63 21.25
CA GLN A 233 1.34 15.99 20.19
C GLN A 233 2.65 15.24 20.44
N LEU A 234 2.90 14.23 19.63
CA LEU A 234 4.09 13.36 19.74
C LEU A 234 5.06 13.56 18.59
N LEU A 235 4.54 13.99 17.45
CA LEU A 235 5.26 14.11 16.19
C LEU A 235 5.37 15.58 15.80
N HIS A 236 6.10 15.87 14.72
CA HIS A 236 6.33 17.23 14.26
C HIS A 236 5.01 17.92 13.93
N GLU A 237 4.87 19.21 14.24
CA GLU A 237 3.63 19.99 14.05
C GLU A 237 3.16 20.08 12.58
N GLN A 238 4.06 19.80 11.63
CA GLN A 238 3.77 19.76 10.19
C GLN A 238 3.46 18.36 9.68
N PHE A 239 3.60 17.33 10.51
CA PHE A 239 3.33 15.96 10.13
C PHE A 239 1.84 15.66 10.25
N CYS A 240 1.26 15.20 9.15
CA CYS A 240 -0.11 14.68 9.11
C CYS A 240 -0.11 13.33 8.40
N LEU A 241 -0.94 12.41 8.88
CA LEU A 241 -1.19 11.10 8.29
C LEU A 241 -2.69 10.85 8.27
N PHE A 242 -3.21 10.50 7.11
CA PHE A 242 -4.63 10.28 6.88
C PHE A 242 -4.86 8.86 6.36
N ASP A 243 -5.95 8.24 6.79
CA ASP A 243 -6.52 7.07 6.13
C ASP A 243 -7.70 7.53 5.27
N GLU A 244 -7.65 7.29 3.97
CA GLU A 244 -8.62 7.76 2.99
C GLU A 244 -9.38 6.58 2.36
N THR A 245 -10.70 6.74 2.20
CA THR A 245 -11.61 5.77 1.55
C THR A 245 -11.98 6.22 0.15
N PHE A 246 -11.71 7.48 -0.20
CA PHE A 246 -11.93 8.05 -1.52
C PHE A 246 -10.98 9.23 -1.75
N ASP A 247 -10.24 9.17 -2.83
CA ASP A 247 -9.42 10.27 -3.35
C ASP A 247 -9.90 10.62 -4.78
N PRO A 248 -10.62 11.75 -4.95
CA PRO A 248 -11.12 12.16 -6.26
C PRO A 248 -10.00 12.55 -7.23
N ASP A 249 -8.88 13.08 -6.72
CA ASP A 249 -7.80 13.61 -7.56
C ASP A 249 -6.96 12.48 -8.16
N HIS A 250 -6.90 11.33 -7.47
CA HIS A 250 -6.10 10.17 -7.88
C HIS A 250 -6.97 8.94 -8.20
N ASN A 251 -8.30 9.16 -8.30
CA ASN A 251 -9.32 8.16 -8.60
C ASN A 251 -9.30 6.93 -7.67
N MET A 252 -8.78 7.02 -6.44
CA MET A 252 -8.66 5.84 -5.57
C MET A 252 -9.89 5.69 -4.70
N VAL A 253 -10.51 4.51 -4.68
CA VAL A 253 -11.76 4.29 -3.93
C VAL A 253 -11.70 2.97 -3.15
N ARG A 254 -12.13 3.00 -1.90
CA ARG A 254 -12.46 1.84 -1.06
C ARG A 254 -13.68 2.22 -0.25
N PRO A 255 -14.88 2.10 -0.84
CA PRO A 255 -16.06 2.77 -0.32
C PRO A 255 -16.65 2.07 0.90
N PHE A 256 -16.34 0.79 1.09
CA PHE A 256 -16.69 -0.01 2.26
C PHE A 256 -15.53 -0.94 2.63
N ASP A 257 -15.44 -1.30 3.91
CA ASP A 257 -14.47 -2.26 4.41
C ASP A 257 -14.95 -3.73 4.23
N GLY A 258 -14.14 -4.68 4.67
CA GLY A 258 -14.46 -6.10 4.63
C GLY A 258 -15.61 -6.53 5.55
N GLU A 259 -16.17 -5.64 6.35
CA GLU A 259 -17.35 -5.89 7.20
C GLU A 259 -18.59 -5.13 6.70
N GLY A 260 -18.48 -4.42 5.57
CA GLY A 260 -19.59 -3.68 4.97
C GLY A 260 -19.82 -2.33 5.61
N VAL A 261 -18.86 -1.82 6.39
CA VAL A 261 -18.94 -0.49 6.99
C VAL A 261 -18.44 0.54 5.97
N ARG A 262 -19.23 1.60 5.75
CA ARG A 262 -18.83 2.78 5.00
C ARG A 262 -18.52 3.92 5.95
N ARG A 263 -17.48 4.68 5.65
CA ARG A 263 -17.17 5.92 6.36
C ARG A 263 -17.85 7.09 5.64
N SER A 264 -18.58 7.91 6.39
CA SER A 264 -19.24 9.12 5.86
C SER A 264 -18.23 10.19 5.44
N ASP A 265 -17.13 10.32 6.20
CA ASP A 265 -15.98 11.14 5.86
C ASP A 265 -15.02 10.34 4.97
N SER A 266 -14.62 10.90 3.82
CA SER A 266 -13.64 10.25 2.95
C SER A 266 -12.25 10.21 3.59
N LYS A 267 -11.97 11.05 4.59
CA LYS A 267 -10.64 11.26 5.16
C LYS A 267 -10.63 11.19 6.69
N LEU A 268 -10.02 10.13 7.23
CA LEU A 268 -9.80 9.97 8.66
C LEU A 268 -8.40 10.49 9.03
N ALA A 269 -8.34 11.57 9.81
CA ALA A 269 -7.09 12.03 10.39
C ALA A 269 -6.59 11.05 11.46
N LEU A 270 -5.53 10.32 11.16
CA LEU A 270 -4.85 9.46 12.13
C LEU A 270 -3.90 10.30 12.98
N VAL A 271 -3.09 11.11 12.29
CA VAL A 271 -2.26 12.15 12.91
C VAL A 271 -2.54 13.47 12.20
N GLU A 272 -2.76 14.52 12.95
CA GLU A 272 -2.97 15.87 12.43
C GLU A 272 -2.10 16.85 13.21
N GLN A 273 -1.25 17.57 12.50
CA GLN A 273 -0.31 18.53 13.08
C GLN A 273 0.52 17.95 14.23
N GLY A 274 1.02 16.73 14.02
CA GLY A 274 1.80 15.99 15.00
C GLY A 274 1.01 15.39 16.17
N MET A 275 -0.30 15.67 16.26
CA MET A 275 -1.19 15.15 17.28
C MET A 275 -1.83 13.84 16.83
N LEU A 276 -1.80 12.81 17.68
CA LEU A 276 -2.51 11.57 17.44
C LEU A 276 -4.02 11.80 17.63
N LYS A 277 -4.81 11.71 16.56
CA LYS A 277 -6.23 12.07 16.56
C LYS A 277 -7.17 10.88 16.66
N ASN A 278 -6.91 9.82 15.89
CA ASN A 278 -7.79 8.66 15.80
C ASN A 278 -6.99 7.36 15.72
N LEU A 279 -7.69 6.25 15.99
CA LEU A 279 -7.22 4.89 15.79
C LEU A 279 -8.05 4.21 14.70
N LEU A 280 -7.54 3.10 14.18
CA LEU A 280 -8.23 2.26 13.22
C LEU A 280 -9.07 1.23 13.97
N PHE A 281 -10.37 1.17 13.70
CA PHE A 281 -11.33 0.26 14.30
C PHE A 281 -12.04 -0.60 13.26
N ASP A 282 -12.18 -1.88 13.58
CA ASP A 282 -13.18 -2.79 13.00
C ASP A 282 -14.45 -2.80 13.87
N LEU A 283 -15.50 -3.53 13.50
CA LEU A 283 -16.75 -3.58 14.28
C LEU A 283 -16.55 -4.18 15.68
N LYS A 284 -15.74 -5.23 15.79
CA LYS A 284 -15.49 -5.94 17.05
C LYS A 284 -14.80 -5.03 18.06
N ASN A 285 -13.71 -4.38 17.68
CA ASN A 285 -12.93 -3.52 18.55
C ASN A 285 -13.68 -2.21 18.85
N ALA A 286 -14.46 -1.69 17.89
CA ALA A 286 -15.33 -0.55 18.14
C ALA A 286 -16.30 -0.87 19.28
N HIS A 287 -16.99 -2.01 19.21
CA HIS A 287 -17.87 -2.45 20.29
C HIS A 287 -17.11 -2.69 21.61
N LEU A 288 -15.99 -3.42 21.56
CA LEU A 288 -15.22 -3.80 22.76
C LEU A 288 -14.75 -2.57 23.56
N TYR A 289 -14.36 -1.50 22.87
CA TYR A 289 -13.81 -0.30 23.48
C TYR A 289 -14.80 0.88 23.51
N ASN A 290 -16.11 0.61 23.35
CA ASN A 290 -17.17 1.62 23.35
C ASN A 290 -16.90 2.81 22.41
N SER A 291 -16.39 2.50 21.22
CA SER A 291 -16.07 3.44 20.13
C SER A 291 -16.94 3.16 18.90
N SER A 292 -16.72 3.92 17.84
CA SER A 292 -17.36 3.70 16.53
C SER A 292 -16.36 3.06 15.56
N SER A 293 -16.84 2.22 14.63
CA SER A 293 -15.99 1.68 13.57
C SER A 293 -15.51 2.82 12.67
N THR A 294 -14.24 2.74 12.24
CA THR A 294 -13.64 3.69 11.31
C THR A 294 -13.57 3.13 9.88
N ALA A 295 -14.30 2.04 9.62
CA ALA A 295 -14.30 1.30 8.37
C ALA A 295 -12.92 0.71 8.01
N ASN A 296 -12.29 0.03 8.96
CA ASN A 296 -10.97 -0.58 8.79
C ASN A 296 -10.95 -2.10 9.04
N GLY A 297 -12.12 -2.75 9.11
CA GLY A 297 -12.23 -4.21 9.19
C GLY A 297 -11.88 -4.86 7.86
N SER A 298 -10.70 -5.45 7.74
CA SER A 298 -10.19 -6.07 6.51
C SER A 298 -10.21 -7.58 6.57
N ARG A 299 -10.80 -8.22 5.55
CA ARG A 299 -10.80 -9.68 5.40
C ARG A 299 -10.98 -10.13 3.95
N SER A 300 -10.64 -11.39 3.71
CA SER A 300 -11.10 -12.17 2.55
C SER A 300 -12.45 -12.84 2.88
N PRO A 301 -13.20 -13.34 1.87
CA PRO A 301 -14.56 -13.88 2.09
C PRO A 301 -14.68 -14.94 3.18
N PHE A 302 -13.64 -15.77 3.38
CA PHE A 302 -13.62 -16.87 4.34
C PHE A 302 -12.43 -16.80 5.33
N SER A 303 -11.91 -15.60 5.60
CA SER A 303 -10.90 -15.36 6.64
C SER A 303 -11.48 -14.61 7.83
N GLY A 304 -10.77 -14.64 8.97
CA GLY A 304 -11.04 -13.73 10.07
C GLY A 304 -10.83 -12.26 9.67
N VAL A 305 -11.35 -11.36 10.51
CA VAL A 305 -11.21 -9.90 10.37
C VAL A 305 -9.89 -9.45 10.99
N SER A 306 -9.22 -8.52 10.32
CA SER A 306 -8.04 -7.82 10.83
C SER A 306 -8.18 -6.32 10.59
N ILE A 307 -7.70 -5.49 11.52
CA ILE A 307 -7.71 -4.03 11.33
C ILE A 307 -6.62 -3.64 10.34
N ARG A 308 -6.98 -2.96 9.24
CA ARG A 308 -6.03 -2.42 8.26
C ARG A 308 -6.48 -1.05 7.75
N PRO A 309 -5.52 -0.14 7.44
CA PRO A 309 -5.86 1.09 6.75
C PRO A 309 -6.41 0.81 5.34
N ASN A 310 -7.25 1.70 4.84
CA ASN A 310 -7.79 1.71 3.49
C ASN A 310 -6.75 2.21 2.50
N TYR A 311 -6.35 3.47 2.64
CA TYR A 311 -5.35 4.11 1.80
C TYR A 311 -4.66 5.24 2.58
N LEU A 312 -3.35 5.16 2.76
CA LEU A 312 -2.61 6.09 3.60
C LEU A 312 -2.02 7.23 2.77
N VAL A 313 -2.27 8.46 3.22
CA VAL A 313 -1.75 9.70 2.63
C VAL A 313 -1.09 10.54 3.72
N MET A 314 0.17 10.91 3.52
CA MET A 314 0.88 11.90 4.31
C MET A 314 0.57 13.31 3.80
N GLY A 315 0.43 14.26 4.73
CA GLY A 315 0.19 15.66 4.38
C GLY A 315 1.39 16.31 3.69
N SER A 316 1.17 16.92 2.53
CA SER A 316 2.23 17.66 1.82
C SER A 316 2.64 18.93 2.55
N SER A 317 3.95 19.21 2.54
CA SER A 317 4.53 20.47 3.04
C SER A 317 4.34 21.66 2.08
N LYS A 318 3.78 21.44 0.88
CA LYS A 318 3.72 22.42 -0.23
C LYS A 318 5.08 22.90 -0.73
N LYS A 319 6.17 22.27 -0.31
CA LYS A 319 7.55 22.54 -0.76
C LYS A 319 8.03 21.42 -1.66
N THR A 320 8.80 21.75 -2.69
CA THR A 320 9.48 20.73 -3.49
C THR A 320 10.59 20.05 -2.71
N LEU A 321 11.04 18.87 -3.14
CA LEU A 321 12.14 18.14 -2.55
C LEU A 321 13.40 19.01 -2.43
N LYS A 322 13.71 19.78 -3.49
CA LYS A 322 14.82 20.74 -3.50
C LYS A 322 14.65 21.83 -2.43
N GLN A 323 13.44 22.34 -2.22
CA GLN A 323 13.16 23.34 -1.19
C GLN A 323 13.22 22.75 0.22
N LEU A 324 12.78 21.50 0.42
CA LEU A 324 12.91 20.80 1.70
C LEU A 324 14.38 20.55 2.05
N LEU A 325 15.22 20.32 1.05
CA LEU A 325 16.62 19.97 1.21
C LEU A 325 17.59 21.14 1.06
N SER A 326 17.13 22.39 0.95
CA SER A 326 18.00 23.55 0.64
C SER A 326 19.10 23.84 1.67
N GLY A 327 19.00 23.28 2.87
CA GLY A 327 20.02 23.38 3.93
C GLY A 327 20.94 22.16 4.03
N TYR A 328 20.84 21.20 3.12
CA TYR A 328 21.61 19.96 3.12
C TYR A 328 22.39 19.80 1.83
N SER A 329 23.70 19.61 1.94
CA SER A 329 24.56 19.36 0.78
C SER A 329 24.30 17.99 0.15
N GLN A 330 23.92 17.00 0.96
CA GLN A 330 23.76 15.61 0.56
C GLN A 330 22.53 14.98 1.23
N ALA A 331 21.84 14.12 0.49
CA ALA A 331 20.76 13.28 0.98
C ALA A 331 20.80 11.89 0.33
N ILE A 332 20.21 10.89 0.99
CA ILE A 332 20.16 9.51 0.50
C ILE A 332 18.79 9.25 -0.11
N PHE A 333 18.76 9.03 -1.42
CA PHE A 333 17.54 8.73 -2.17
C PHE A 333 17.34 7.23 -2.31
N ILE A 334 16.30 6.68 -1.67
CA ILE A 334 16.07 5.23 -1.61
C ILE A 334 14.89 4.87 -2.50
N THR A 335 15.14 4.07 -3.52
CA THR A 335 14.13 3.62 -4.49
C THR A 335 13.68 2.20 -4.25
N ALA A 336 14.51 1.38 -3.61
CA ALA A 336 14.14 0.03 -3.21
C ALA A 336 14.84 -0.37 -1.91
N SER A 337 14.09 -1.00 -1.02
CA SER A 337 14.55 -1.58 0.25
C SER A 337 13.90 -2.95 0.45
N ILE A 338 14.49 -3.77 1.32
CA ILE A 338 13.94 -5.07 1.67
C ILE A 338 13.90 -5.28 3.17
N GLY A 339 12.83 -5.88 3.64
CA GLY A 339 12.66 -6.21 5.05
C GLY A 339 12.55 -4.97 5.95
N GLY A 340 13.09 -5.13 7.16
CA GLY A 340 12.93 -4.20 8.26
C GLY A 340 11.57 -4.34 8.95
N GLU A 341 11.60 -4.43 10.27
CA GLU A 341 10.41 -4.36 11.11
C GLU A 341 10.59 -3.26 12.14
N ILE A 342 9.48 -2.66 12.54
CA ILE A 342 9.47 -1.64 13.59
C ILE A 342 9.31 -2.38 14.92
N THR A 343 10.23 -2.17 15.84
CA THR A 343 10.13 -2.75 17.19
C THR A 343 9.00 -2.10 17.98
N SER A 344 8.58 -2.70 19.09
CA SER A 344 7.61 -2.07 20.01
C SER A 344 8.11 -0.75 20.62
N ARG A 345 9.43 -0.51 20.59
CA ARG A 345 10.08 0.74 21.01
C ARG A 345 10.16 1.79 19.89
N GLY A 346 9.76 1.42 18.67
CA GLY A 346 9.77 2.30 17.50
C GLY A 346 11.07 2.24 16.70
N ASP A 347 12.03 1.38 17.05
CA ASP A 347 13.27 1.25 16.28
C ASP A 347 12.98 0.58 14.94
N TYR A 348 13.49 1.17 13.86
CA TYR A 348 13.32 0.70 12.49
C TYR A 348 14.65 0.69 11.77
N SER A 349 15.05 -0.48 11.28
CA SER A 349 16.24 -0.63 10.47
C SER A 349 15.94 -1.47 9.23
N PHE A 350 16.41 -1.03 8.07
CA PHE A 350 16.23 -1.74 6.81
C PHE A 350 17.45 -1.59 5.90
N PRO A 351 17.90 -2.69 5.25
CA PRO A 351 18.85 -2.62 4.16
C PRO A 351 18.20 -2.04 2.90
N THR A 352 18.99 -1.31 2.13
CA THR A 352 18.61 -0.83 0.80
C THR A 352 18.99 -1.85 -0.26
N ILE A 353 18.13 -2.02 -1.26
CA ILE A 353 18.44 -2.74 -2.50
C ILE A 353 19.01 -1.75 -3.52
N GLN A 354 18.44 -0.54 -3.57
CA GLN A 354 18.83 0.49 -4.51
C GLN A 354 18.71 1.86 -3.84
N SER A 355 19.85 2.54 -3.75
CA SER A 355 19.95 3.87 -3.19
C SER A 355 20.89 4.73 -4.01
N TYR A 356 20.70 6.03 -3.96
CA TYR A 356 21.48 7.01 -4.69
C TYR A 356 21.83 8.19 -3.80
N LEU A 357 22.95 8.84 -4.12
CA LEU A 357 23.27 10.14 -3.57
C LEU A 357 22.46 11.20 -4.31
N TRP A 358 21.80 12.08 -3.54
CA TRP A 358 21.12 13.27 -4.03
C TRP A 358 21.92 14.50 -3.60
N GLU A 359 22.22 15.38 -4.56
CA GLU A 359 22.94 16.65 -4.35
C GLU A 359 22.32 17.76 -5.23
N ASP A 360 22.05 18.92 -4.63
CA ASP A 360 21.60 20.15 -5.31
C ASP A 360 20.39 20.02 -6.27
N GLY A 361 19.51 19.05 -6.02
CA GLY A 361 18.35 18.77 -6.88
C GLY A 361 18.49 17.57 -7.80
N ASN A 362 19.65 16.91 -7.82
CA ASN A 362 19.96 15.87 -8.79
C ASN A 362 20.39 14.58 -8.11
N ILE A 363 20.03 13.46 -8.73
CA ILE A 363 20.66 12.17 -8.43
C ILE A 363 22.04 12.16 -9.10
N VAL A 364 23.10 11.95 -8.32
CA VAL A 364 24.48 12.05 -8.82
C VAL A 364 25.13 10.71 -9.09
N GLY A 365 24.77 9.67 -8.33
CA GLY A 365 25.29 8.30 -8.49
C GLY A 365 24.69 7.30 -7.49
N ARG A 366 24.87 6.01 -7.76
CA ARG A 366 24.40 4.90 -6.93
C ARG A 366 25.26 4.73 -5.68
N ILE A 367 24.63 4.41 -4.55
CA ILE A 367 25.33 3.99 -3.32
C ILE A 367 24.95 2.53 -3.04
N GLU A 368 25.96 1.72 -2.76
CA GLU A 368 25.83 0.28 -2.51
C GLU A 368 25.90 -0.06 -1.02
N ASN A 369 25.33 -1.21 -0.65
CA ASN A 369 25.44 -1.82 0.68
C ASN A 369 25.03 -0.93 1.85
N LEU A 370 24.05 -0.07 1.63
CA LEU A 370 23.59 0.88 2.63
C LEU A 370 22.44 0.31 3.47
N SER A 371 22.49 0.55 4.77
CA SER A 371 21.37 0.34 5.69
C SER A 371 20.97 1.65 6.36
N VAL A 372 19.67 1.82 6.57
CA VAL A 372 19.10 2.96 7.28
C VAL A 372 18.59 2.49 8.62
N SER A 373 18.87 3.24 9.69
CA SER A 373 18.38 3.02 11.04
C SER A 373 17.80 4.30 11.61
N THR A 374 16.62 4.21 12.24
CA THR A 374 15.97 5.33 12.91
C THR A 374 15.03 4.84 14.02
N ASN A 375 14.53 5.76 14.84
CA ASN A 375 13.37 5.52 15.69
C ASN A 375 12.18 6.31 15.12
N VAL A 376 11.01 5.67 14.99
CA VAL A 376 9.80 6.26 14.37
C VAL A 376 9.39 7.58 15.02
N ILE A 377 9.45 7.68 16.35
CA ILE A 377 9.06 8.91 17.06
C ILE A 377 10.01 10.05 16.73
N SER A 378 11.33 9.80 16.76
CA SER A 378 12.32 10.81 16.35
C SER A 378 12.20 11.14 14.87
N ALA A 379 12.05 10.14 13.98
CA ALA A 379 11.96 10.30 12.52
C ALA A 379 10.80 11.21 12.10
N LEU A 380 9.63 11.05 12.73
CA LEU A 380 8.44 11.83 12.46
C LEU A 380 8.29 13.06 13.39
N GLY A 381 9.16 13.17 14.39
CA GLY A 381 9.26 14.26 15.35
C GLY A 381 10.42 15.20 15.00
N GLU A 382 11.44 15.23 15.86
CA GLU A 382 12.58 16.14 15.75
C GLU A 382 13.40 16.01 14.45
N ASN A 383 13.38 14.84 13.81
CA ASN A 383 14.12 14.57 12.58
C ASN A 383 13.24 14.70 11.31
N TRP A 384 11.96 15.02 11.46
CA TRP A 384 11.07 15.21 10.32
C TRP A 384 11.51 16.42 9.49
N ILE A 385 11.62 16.25 8.18
CA ILE A 385 11.93 17.35 7.25
C ILE A 385 10.68 17.74 6.48
N GLY A 386 9.93 16.75 5.96
CA GLY A 386 8.67 17.02 5.26
C GLY A 386 8.25 15.93 4.28
N CYS A 387 7.01 16.05 3.79
CA CYS A 387 6.55 15.38 2.58
C CYS A 387 6.61 16.39 1.43
N SER A 388 7.31 16.09 0.35
CA SER A 388 7.44 17.02 -0.77
C SER A 388 6.13 17.19 -1.55
N SER A 389 6.04 18.25 -2.34
CA SER A 389 4.92 18.51 -3.27
C SER A 389 5.13 17.90 -4.66
N ASP A 390 6.38 17.80 -5.10
CA ASP A 390 6.77 17.06 -6.30
C ASP A 390 6.80 15.56 -6.01
N ARG A 391 6.45 14.78 -7.03
CA ARG A 391 6.19 13.34 -6.94
C ARG A 391 7.11 12.61 -7.89
N PHE A 392 7.49 11.40 -7.53
CA PHE A 392 8.19 10.51 -8.47
C PHE A 392 7.25 10.04 -9.57
N PHE A 393 5.99 9.78 -9.24
CA PHE A 393 4.93 9.47 -10.21
C PHE A 393 3.80 10.49 -10.01
N PRO A 394 3.51 11.36 -11.00
CA PRO A 394 2.49 12.41 -10.88
C PRO A 394 1.11 11.91 -10.45
N GLU A 395 0.75 10.70 -10.83
CA GLU A 395 -0.52 10.03 -10.55
C GLU A 395 -0.65 9.53 -9.10
N LEU A 396 0.44 9.53 -8.32
CA LEU A 396 0.38 9.20 -6.90
C LEU A 396 -0.01 10.44 -6.08
N PRO A 397 -0.72 10.29 -4.95
CA PRO A 397 -1.27 11.43 -4.21
C PRO A 397 -0.24 12.28 -3.49
N GLU A 398 0.93 11.73 -3.21
CA GLU A 398 1.92 12.31 -2.32
C GLU A 398 3.33 12.18 -2.88
N GLY A 399 4.18 13.12 -2.47
CA GLY A 399 5.58 13.19 -2.86
C GLY A 399 6.49 12.29 -2.02
N TYR A 400 7.75 12.69 -1.93
CA TYR A 400 8.76 11.98 -1.17
C TYR A 400 8.63 12.24 0.32
N PHE A 401 8.89 11.23 1.15
CA PHE A 401 9.00 11.38 2.59
C PHE A 401 10.44 11.65 2.97
N VAL A 402 10.67 12.73 3.69
CA VAL A 402 12.01 13.19 4.04
C VAL A 402 12.13 13.34 5.55
N PHE A 403 13.10 12.64 6.12
CA PHE A 403 13.49 12.73 7.53
C PHE A 403 14.97 12.41 7.68
N LYS A 404 15.58 12.82 8.79
CA LYS A 404 16.96 12.44 9.10
C LYS A 404 17.04 11.06 9.73
N ALA A 405 18.03 10.28 9.34
CA ALA A 405 18.28 8.96 9.90
C ALA A 405 19.77 8.61 9.89
N GLU A 406 20.14 7.61 10.68
CA GLU A 406 21.46 7.02 10.66
C GLU A 406 21.60 6.14 9.42
N VAL A 407 22.71 6.30 8.72
CA VAL A 407 23.06 5.59 7.51
C VAL A 407 24.38 4.87 7.75
N LYS A 408 24.40 3.56 7.52
CA LYS A 408 25.59 2.71 7.65
C LYS A 408 25.90 2.07 6.31
N THR A 409 27.18 2.08 5.95
CA THR A 409 27.76 1.62 4.68
C THR A 409 28.71 0.46 4.87
#